data_AF-A0A7C7CVL3-F1
#
_entry.id   AF-A0A7C7CVL3-F1
#
_cell.length_a   1.000
_cell.length_b   1.000
_cell.length_c   1.000
_cell.angle_alpha   90.00
_cell.angle_beta   90.00
_cell.angle_gamma   90.00
#
_symmetry.space_group_name_H-M   'P 1'
#
loop_
_entity.id
_entity.type
_entity.pdbx_description
1 polymer ?
#
loop_
_entity_poly.entity_id
_entity_poly.type
_entity_poly.pdbx_seq_one_letter_code
_entity_poly.pdbx_strand_id
1 'polypeptide(L)'
;MSAFIIRRWWLIRNRFISSIALAFIVPSILSIVTVFGTKNIVVRSVNGQPYEIWVLPGLMMFLAAVLITPLIYRDFFDLRIHNKALIPMTLAPIRKSSIILGILVSALLEVLFIISIGMGVYSIIFPHTV
;
A
#
# COMPACT_ATOMS: atom_id res chain seq x y z
N MET A 1 2.42 21.04 -1.31
CA MET A 1 2.69 19.58 -1.28
C MET A 1 3.37 19.13 -0.01
N SER A 2 4.41 19.81 0.47
CA SER A 2 5.12 19.49 1.73
C SER A 2 4.18 19.22 2.92
N ALA A 3 3.15 20.05 3.11
CA ALA A 3 2.18 19.90 4.20
C ALA A 3 1.46 18.53 4.20
N PHE A 4 1.11 17.98 3.03
CA PHE A 4 0.43 16.68 2.95
C PHE A 4 1.37 15.53 3.30
N ILE A 5 2.64 15.63 2.91
CA ILE A 5 3.68 14.64 3.24
C ILE A 5 3.97 14.65 4.74
N ILE A 6 4.12 15.85 5.34
CA ILE A 6 4.34 16.00 6.79
C ILE A 6 3.16 15.43 7.57
N ARG A 7 1.92 15.71 7.15
CA ARG A 7 0.72 15.14 7.76
C ARG A 7 0.74 13.61 7.71
N ARG A 8 1.14 13.05 6.57
CA ARG A 8 1.22 11.60 6.37
C ARG A 8 2.23 10.95 7.30
N TRP A 9 3.42 11.55 7.40
CA TRP A 9 4.45 11.13 8.33
C TRP A 9 3.96 11.16 9.78
N TRP A 10 3.24 12.22 10.16
CA TRP A 10 2.65 12.34 11.49
C TRP A 10 1.60 11.24 11.76
N LEU A 11 0.75 10.92 10.78
CA LEU A 11 -0.24 9.83 10.90
C LEU A 11 0.42 8.46 11.09
N ILE A 12 1.48 8.18 10.34
CA ILE A 12 2.27 6.95 10.49
C ILE A 12 2.84 6.87 11.91
N ARG A 13 3.39 7.96 12.43
CA ARG A 13 3.92 8.01 13.80
C ARG A 13 2.82 7.80 14.85
N ASN A 14 1.67 8.46 14.69
CA ASN A 14 0.58 8.39 15.67
C ASN A 14 -0.14 7.04 15.66
N ARG A 15 -0.17 6.34 14.52
CA ARG A 15 -0.78 5.01 14.34
C ARG A 15 0.25 3.97 13.92
N PHE A 16 1.39 3.97 14.61
CA PHE A 16 2.54 3.16 14.24
C PHE A 16 2.23 1.66 14.17
N ILE A 17 1.56 1.14 15.19
CA ILE A 17 1.20 -0.28 15.30
C ILE A 17 0.31 -0.72 14.13
N SER A 18 -0.75 0.05 13.85
CA SER A 18 -1.66 -0.25 12.74
C SER A 18 -0.97 -0.13 11.37
N SER A 19 -0.07 0.84 11.20
CA SER A 19 0.66 1.05 9.95
C SER A 19 1.66 -0.07 9.69
N ILE A 20 2.39 -0.52 10.72
CA ILE A 20 3.29 -1.69 10.63
C ILE A 20 2.49 -2.96 10.37
N ALA A 21 1.40 -3.18 11.11
CA ALA A 21 0.54 -4.33 10.90
C ALA A 21 0.07 -4.39 9.45
N LEU A 22 -0.40 -3.27 8.90
CA LEU A 22 -0.81 -3.19 7.50
C LEU A 22 0.36 -3.44 6.54
N ALA A 23 1.55 -2.93 6.84
CA ALA A 23 2.73 -3.08 5.99
C ALA A 23 3.33 -4.50 5.97
N PHE A 24 3.17 -5.30 7.03
CA PHE A 24 3.73 -6.66 7.07
C PHE A 24 2.67 -7.75 6.91
N ILE A 25 1.52 -7.62 7.58
CA ILE A 25 0.49 -8.67 7.60
C ILE A 25 -0.18 -8.79 6.23
N VAL A 26 -0.54 -7.66 5.61
CA VAL A 26 -1.26 -7.68 4.32
C VAL A 26 -0.37 -8.28 3.21
N PRO A 27 0.90 -7.86 3.03
CA PRO A 27 1.78 -8.52 2.05
C PRO A 27 2.03 -9.99 2.34
N SER A 28 2.19 -10.39 3.61
CA SER A 28 2.40 -11.79 3.97
C SER A 28 1.20 -12.66 3.62
N ILE A 29 -0.01 -12.26 4.04
CA ILE A 29 -1.22 -13.05 3.78
C ILE A 29 -1.48 -13.14 2.28
N LEU A 30 -1.44 -12.01 1.56
CA LEU A 30 -1.72 -12.00 0.13
C LEU A 30 -0.70 -12.81 -0.65
N SER A 31 0.59 -12.73 -0.31
CA SER A 31 1.62 -13.54 -0.98
C SER A 31 1.44 -15.03 -0.73
N ILE A 32 1.18 -15.44 0.51
CA ILE A 32 0.94 -16.85 0.86
C ILE A 32 -0.30 -17.37 0.12
N VAL A 33 -1.43 -16.68 0.22
CA VAL A 33 -2.70 -17.14 -0.38
C VAL A 33 -2.60 -17.22 -1.90
N THR A 34 -2.01 -16.21 -2.54
CA THR A 34 -1.89 -16.20 -4.00
C THR A 34 -0.88 -17.25 -4.46
N VAL A 35 0.36 -17.22 -3.97
CA VAL A 35 1.42 -18.11 -4.46
C VAL A 35 1.11 -19.56 -4.14
N PHE A 36 0.82 -19.93 -2.88
CA PHE A 36 0.52 -21.33 -2.56
C PHE A 36 -0.80 -21.80 -3.17
N GLY A 37 -1.82 -20.94 -3.23
CA GLY A 37 -3.11 -21.31 -3.81
C GLY A 37 -3.04 -21.62 -5.31
N THR A 38 -2.09 -21.01 -6.03
CA THR A 38 -2.01 -21.10 -7.50
C THR A 38 -0.80 -21.86 -8.03
N LYS A 39 0.22 -22.11 -7.20
CA LYS A 39 1.43 -22.86 -7.57
C LYS A 39 1.13 -24.24 -8.16
N ASN A 40 0.09 -24.92 -7.68
CA ASN A 40 -0.30 -26.24 -8.18
C ASN A 40 -1.13 -26.19 -9.47
N ILE A 41 -1.71 -25.03 -9.80
CA ILE A 41 -2.52 -24.83 -11.01
C ILE A 41 -1.59 -24.52 -12.19
N VAL A 42 -0.56 -23.71 -11.96
CA VAL A 42 0.41 -23.28 -12.99
C VAL A 42 1.72 -24.05 -12.82
N VAL A 43 1.70 -25.33 -13.19
CA VAL A 43 2.86 -26.24 -13.07
C VAL A 43 4.01 -25.87 -14.03
N ARG A 44 3.69 -25.24 -15.18
CA ARG A 44 4.66 -24.71 -16.13
C ARG A 44 4.36 -23.25 -16.39
N SER A 45 5.25 -22.34 -15.96
CA SER A 45 5.13 -20.93 -16.32
C SER A 45 5.54 -20.68 -17.76
N VAL A 46 5.12 -19.54 -18.28
CA VAL A 46 5.55 -19.02 -19.58
C VAL A 46 7.07 -18.87 -19.55
N ASN A 47 7.78 -19.60 -20.41
CA ASN A 47 9.25 -19.68 -20.54
C ASN A 47 9.98 -20.61 -19.55
N GLY A 48 9.28 -21.49 -18.82
CA GLY A 48 9.94 -22.47 -17.94
C GLY A 48 10.55 -21.88 -16.67
N GLN A 49 10.24 -20.62 -16.35
CA GLN A 49 10.67 -19.96 -15.13
C GLN A 49 9.86 -20.47 -13.92
N PRO A 50 10.43 -20.50 -12.70
CA PRO A 50 9.65 -20.83 -11.51
C PRO A 50 8.46 -19.89 -11.35
N TYR A 51 7.30 -20.44 -10.98
CA TYR A 51 6.05 -19.71 -10.85
C TYR A 51 6.17 -18.51 -9.89
N GLU A 52 6.96 -18.69 -8.83
CA GLU A 52 7.15 -17.69 -7.78
C GLU A 52 7.87 -16.43 -8.29
N ILE A 53 8.65 -16.52 -9.36
CA ILE A 53 9.30 -15.35 -9.99
C ILE A 53 8.35 -14.71 -11.00
N TRP A 54 7.63 -15.54 -11.76
CA TRP A 54 6.71 -15.08 -12.79
C TRP A 54 5.54 -14.27 -12.23
N VAL A 55 5.00 -14.68 -11.07
CA VAL A 55 3.84 -14.03 -10.44
C VAL A 55 4.19 -12.70 -9.77
N LEU A 56 5.46 -12.47 -9.45
CA LEU A 56 5.94 -11.35 -8.63
C LEU A 56 5.45 -9.97 -9.12
N PRO A 57 5.65 -9.54 -10.39
CA PRO A 57 5.21 -8.22 -10.82
C PRO A 57 3.69 -8.03 -10.73
N GLY A 58 2.91 -9.07 -11.08
CA GLY A 58 1.46 -9.05 -10.97
C GLY A 58 0.99 -8.97 -9.51
N LEU A 59 1.66 -9.72 -8.63
CA LEU A 59 1.40 -9.74 -7.20
C LEU A 59 1.70 -8.39 -6.53
N MET A 60 2.79 -7.72 -6.93
CA MET A 60 3.11 -6.38 -6.44
C MET A 60 2.11 -5.33 -6.92
N MET A 61 1.65 -5.41 -8.17
CA MET A 61 0.58 -4.53 -8.67
C MET A 61 -0.73 -4.77 -7.92
N PHE A 62 -1.09 -6.04 -7.69
CA PHE A 62 -2.29 -6.39 -6.94
C PHE A 62 -2.22 -5.90 -5.49
N LEU A 63 -1.07 -6.08 -4.84
CA LEU A 63 -0.80 -5.52 -3.51
C LEU A 63 -0.98 -4.01 -3.48
N ALA A 64 -0.42 -3.29 -4.46
CA ALA A 64 -0.56 -1.84 -4.57
C ALA A 64 -2.04 -1.41 -4.60
N ALA A 65 -2.84 -2.09 -5.42
CA ALA A 65 -4.26 -1.81 -5.58
C ALA A 65 -5.05 -2.09 -4.30
N VAL A 66 -4.74 -3.16 -3.57
CA VAL A 66 -5.41 -3.47 -2.30
C VAL A 66 -5.00 -2.49 -1.20
N LEU A 67 -3.72 -2.12 -1.13
CA LEU A 67 -3.17 -1.27 -0.07
C LEU A 67 -3.56 0.21 -0.21
N ILE A 68 -3.80 0.69 -1.42
CA ILE A 68 -4.17 2.10 -1.62
C ILE A 68 -5.57 2.42 -1.06
N THR A 69 -6.50 1.46 -1.09
CA THR A 69 -7.87 1.62 -0.60
C THR A 69 -7.95 2.01 0.89
N PRO A 70 -7.39 1.23 1.84
CA PRO A 70 -7.43 1.59 3.26
C PRO A 70 -6.67 2.88 3.56
N LEU A 71 -5.63 3.21 2.78
CA LEU A 71 -4.86 4.44 2.93
C LEU A 71 -5.65 5.68 2.53
N ILE A 72 -6.38 5.63 1.40
CA ILE A 72 -7.30 6.69 1.00
C ILE A 72 -8.47 6.77 1.99
N TYR A 73 -9.02 5.63 2.41
CA TYR A 73 -10.10 5.59 3.40
C TYR A 73 -9.70 6.29 4.70
N ARG A 74 -8.49 6.03 5.20
CA ARG A 74 -7.92 6.71 6.38
C ARG A 74 -7.90 8.23 6.20
N ASP A 75 -7.52 8.75 5.04
CA ASP A 75 -7.42 10.20 4.82
C ASP A 75 -8.78 10.90 4.71
N PHE A 76 -9.82 10.21 4.23
CA PHE A 76 -11.13 10.81 4.02
C PHE A 76 -12.13 10.52 5.15
N PHE A 77 -12.18 9.29 5.66
CA PHE A 77 -13.26 8.86 6.57
C PHE A 77 -12.89 9.03 8.04
N ASP A 78 -11.68 8.62 8.45
CA ASP A 78 -11.24 8.74 9.84
C ASP A 78 -11.21 10.21 10.30
N LEU A 79 -10.76 11.09 9.43
CA LEU A 79 -10.69 12.53 9.69
C LEU A 79 -12.06 13.23 9.59
N ARG A 80 -13.04 12.63 8.91
CA ARG A 80 -14.43 13.10 8.88
C ARG A 80 -15.14 12.77 10.19
N ILE A 81 -14.98 11.56 10.70
CA ILE A 81 -15.57 11.13 11.98
C ILE A 81 -15.10 12.04 13.13
N HIS A 82 -13.86 12.52 13.06
CA HIS A 82 -13.30 13.41 14.06
C HIS A 82 -13.42 14.91 13.75
N ASN A 83 -14.02 15.33 12.63
CA ASN A 83 -14.15 16.73 12.17
C ASN A 83 -12.84 17.55 12.15
N LYS A 84 -11.68 16.90 12.16
CA LYS A 84 -10.39 17.55 12.44
C LYS A 84 -9.62 18.00 11.20
N ALA A 85 -9.94 17.48 10.00
CA ALA A 85 -9.12 17.78 8.81
C ALA A 85 -9.89 18.32 7.60
N LEU A 86 -11.04 17.76 7.24
CA LEU A 86 -11.74 18.17 6.02
C LEU A 86 -12.22 19.62 6.09
N ILE A 87 -12.80 20.03 7.21
CA ILE A 87 -13.31 21.40 7.43
C ILE A 87 -12.18 22.43 7.28
N PRO A 88 -11.07 22.38 8.04
CA PRO A 88 -9.98 23.34 7.88
C PRO A 88 -9.31 23.27 6.50
N MET A 89 -9.25 22.08 5.87
CA MET A 89 -8.74 21.95 4.50
C MET A 89 -9.64 22.63 3.47
N THR A 90 -10.96 22.57 3.63
CA THR A 90 -11.90 23.24 2.72
C THR A 90 -11.95 24.75 2.88
N LEU A 91 -11.54 25.27 4.04
CA LEU A 91 -11.45 26.70 4.34
C LEU A 91 -10.11 27.31 3.93
N ALA A 92 -9.10 26.49 3.62
CA ALA A 92 -7.80 26.96 3.15
C ALA A 92 -7.92 27.64 1.78
N PRO A 93 -7.11 28.68 1.49
CA PRO A 93 -7.13 29.40 0.21
C PRO A 93 -6.41 28.59 -0.90
N ILE A 94 -6.78 27.32 -1.05
CA ILE A 94 -6.19 26.38 -2.01
C ILE A 94 -7.32 25.78 -2.85
N ARG A 95 -7.08 25.59 -4.15
CA ARG A 95 -8.05 24.95 -5.05
C ARG A 95 -8.35 23.52 -4.57
N LYS A 96 -9.63 23.12 -4.60
CA LYS A 96 -10.07 21.79 -4.17
C LYS A 96 -9.35 20.66 -4.93
N SER A 97 -9.08 20.85 -6.22
CA SER A 97 -8.32 19.90 -7.04
C SER A 97 -6.89 19.70 -6.53
N SER A 98 -6.22 20.76 -6.10
CA SER A 98 -4.86 20.69 -5.54
C SER A 98 -4.82 19.93 -4.20
N ILE A 99 -5.89 19.99 -3.40
CA ILE A 99 -6.03 19.21 -2.17
C ILE A 99 -6.18 17.72 -2.50
N ILE A 100 -7.07 17.38 -3.43
CA ILE A 100 -7.29 15.99 -3.87
C ILE A 100 -5.99 15.39 -4.44
N LEU A 101 -5.31 16.14 -5.31
CA LEU A 101 -4.05 15.71 -5.91
C LEU A 101 -2.96 15.51 -4.85
N GLY A 102 -2.90 16.39 -3.84
CA GLY A 102 -1.95 16.25 -2.74
C GLY A 102 -2.19 15.01 -1.88
N ILE A 103 -3.46 14.68 -1.62
CA ILE A 103 -3.82 13.45 -0.91
C ILE A 103 -3.41 12.23 -1.73
N LEU A 104 -3.78 12.19 -3.03
CA LEU A 104 -3.46 11.07 -3.93
C LEU A 104 -1.95 10.84 -4.08
N VAL A 105 -1.17 11.88 -4.36
CA VAL A 105 0.29 11.77 -4.50
C VAL A 105 0.93 11.30 -3.19
N SER A 106 0.47 11.80 -2.05
CA SER A 106 0.97 11.34 -0.75
C SER A 106 0.63 9.88 -0.47
N ALA A 107 -0.55 9.41 -0.91
CA ALA A 107 -0.97 8.01 -0.77
C ALA A 107 -0.14 7.08 -1.64
N LEU A 108 0.12 7.49 -2.89
CA LEU A 108 0.98 6.75 -3.81
C LEU A 108 2.40 6.56 -3.23
N LEU A 109 2.98 7.62 -2.65
CA LEU A 109 4.30 7.52 -2.02
C LEU A 109 4.33 6.54 -0.84
N GLU A 110 3.30 6.53 0.01
CA GLU A 110 3.20 5.57 1.12
C GLU A 110 3.02 4.14 0.62
N VAL A 111 2.20 3.94 -0.43
CA VAL A 111 2.02 2.62 -1.05
C VAL A 111 3.33 2.10 -1.63
N LEU A 112 4.08 2.92 -2.36
CA LEU A 112 5.37 2.53 -2.91
C LEU A 112 6.36 2.10 -1.82
N PHE A 113 6.36 2.79 -0.69
CA PHE A 113 7.17 2.42 0.48
C PHE A 113 6.70 1.09 1.12
N ILE A 114 5.40 0.85 1.21
CA ILE A 114 4.88 -0.42 1.74
C ILE A 114 5.17 -1.57 0.78
N ILE A 115 5.09 -1.35 -0.53
CA ILE A 115 5.41 -2.37 -1.54
C ILE A 115 6.88 -2.76 -1.48
N SER A 116 7.80 -1.81 -1.28
CA SER A 116 9.23 -2.14 -1.14
C SER A 116 9.49 -3.02 0.10
N ILE A 117 8.78 -2.77 1.20
CA ILE A 117 8.79 -3.67 2.37
C ILE A 117 8.17 -5.03 2.01
N GLY A 118 7.03 -5.03 1.30
CA GLY A 118 6.34 -6.23 0.82
C GLY A 118 7.21 -7.11 -0.08
N MET A 119 8.07 -6.51 -0.92
CA MET A 119 9.08 -7.23 -1.70
C MET A 119 10.10 -7.91 -0.79
N GLY A 120 10.56 -7.23 0.26
CA GLY A 120 11.44 -7.84 1.27
C GLY A 120 10.78 -9.02 1.98
N VAL A 121 9.51 -8.88 2.39
CA VAL A 121 8.72 -9.97 2.98
C VAL A 121 8.59 -11.13 2.01
N TYR A 122 8.29 -10.86 0.74
CA TYR A 122 8.17 -11.88 -0.29
C TYR A 122 9.47 -12.67 -0.46
N SER A 123 10.62 -11.99 -0.49
CA SER A 123 11.93 -12.62 -0.57
C SER A 123 12.26 -13.50 0.64
N ILE A 124 11.76 -13.17 1.83
CA ILE A 124 11.95 -14.00 3.03
C ILE A 124 11.09 -15.26 2.95
N ILE A 125 9.86 -15.17 2.44
CA ILE A 125 8.95 -16.31 2.31
C ILE A 125 9.39 -17.25 1.18
N PHE A 126 9.91 -16.69 0.08
CA PHE A 126 10.34 -17.44 -1.12
C PHE A 126 11.82 -17.14 -1.42
N PRO A 127 12.78 -17.88 -0.82
CA PRO A 127 14.21 -17.54 -0.82
C PRO A 127 14.97 -17.68 -2.16
N HIS A 128 14.27 -17.70 -3.30
CA HIS A 128 14.87 -17.84 -4.64
C HIS A 128 14.28 -16.89 -5.71
N THR A 129 13.52 -15.87 -5.30
CA THR A 129 12.66 -15.11 -6.23
C THR A 129 13.05 -13.65 -6.46
N VAL A 130 14.02 -13.12 -5.71
CA VAL A 130 14.48 -11.74 -5.79
C VAL A 130 16.00 -11.70 -5.77
#